data_AF-A0A8X8ZPW9-F1
#
_entry.id   AF-A0A8X8ZPW9-F1
#
_cell.length_a   1.000
_cell.length_b   1.000
_cell.length_c   1.000
_cell.angle_alpha   90.00
_cell.angle_beta   90.00
_cell.angle_gamma   90.00
#
_symmetry.space_group_name_H-M   'P 1'
#
loop_
_entity.id
_entity.type
_entity.pdbx_description
1 polymer ?
#
loop_
_entity_poly.entity_id
_entity_poly.type
_entity_poly.pdbx_seq_one_letter_code
_entity_poly.pdbx_strand_id
1 'polypeptide(L)'
;MRAMISTHQNLITSSSLLMMILSLHSLFESCDAIICPPSSCGIFANISYPFRLTGDPKNCGDPRFELSCENNVTSISLHSHKYYVKAINYDNSIMRLVDASINNDDICSFPTFSTYAYTHLFPINSLPINLISCPNPLRNSSLFTDINTPCVSNSSHHHRYAYIRVGNMKASEMPYTCRLDSIAMTSSNYNFKDLNNV
;
A
#
# COMPACT_ATOMS: atom_id res chain seq x y z
N MET A 1 -27.41 -60.91 43.66
CA MET A 1 -26.05 -60.34 43.58
C MET A 1 -25.46 -60.33 42.17
N ARG A 2 -25.42 -61.45 41.41
CA ARG A 2 -24.78 -61.50 40.07
C ARG A 2 -25.42 -60.58 39.00
N ALA A 3 -26.75 -60.47 38.95
CA ALA A 3 -27.45 -59.60 37.99
C ALA A 3 -27.17 -58.10 38.23
N MET A 4 -27.07 -57.71 39.51
CA MET A 4 -26.83 -56.32 39.91
C MET A 4 -25.39 -55.86 39.59
N ILE A 5 -24.42 -56.78 39.63
CA ILE A 5 -23.03 -56.54 39.23
C ILE A 5 -22.93 -56.36 37.71
N SER A 6 -23.66 -57.18 36.94
CA SER A 6 -23.75 -57.06 35.47
C SER A 6 -24.35 -55.72 35.04
N THR A 7 -25.45 -55.29 35.67
CA THR A 7 -26.05 -53.98 35.38
C THR A 7 -25.14 -52.81 35.72
N HIS A 8 -24.36 -52.93 36.80
CA HIS A 8 -23.41 -51.88 37.21
C HIS A 8 -22.22 -51.78 36.25
N GLN A 9 -21.69 -52.92 35.80
CA GLN A 9 -20.62 -52.97 34.78
C GLN A 9 -21.09 -52.45 33.42
N ASN A 10 -22.32 -52.77 33.00
CA ASN A 10 -22.88 -52.25 31.75
C ASN A 10 -23.10 -50.73 31.78
N LEU A 11 -23.49 -50.18 32.94
CA LEU A 11 -23.66 -48.73 33.12
C LEU A 11 -22.32 -47.98 33.14
N ILE A 12 -21.28 -48.57 33.74
CA ILE A 12 -19.93 -48.01 33.76
C ILE A 12 -19.33 -47.99 32.34
N THR A 13 -19.50 -49.08 31.59
CA THR A 13 -19.00 -49.19 30.21
C THR A 13 -19.75 -48.27 29.23
N SER A 14 -21.06 -48.06 29.40
CA SER A 14 -21.79 -47.09 28.57
C SER A 14 -21.38 -45.65 28.87
N SER A 15 -21.14 -45.32 30.15
CA SER A 15 -20.69 -43.99 30.56
C SER A 15 -19.28 -43.67 30.06
N SER A 16 -18.35 -44.62 30.16
CA SER A 16 -16.98 -44.43 29.64
C SER A 16 -16.94 -44.29 28.12
N LEU A 17 -17.78 -45.05 27.40
CA LEU A 17 -17.91 -44.94 25.95
C LEU A 17 -18.49 -43.57 25.53
N LEU A 18 -19.52 -43.09 26.24
CA LEU A 18 -20.11 -41.78 25.99
C LEU A 18 -19.10 -40.64 26.20
N MET A 19 -18.28 -40.72 27.26
CA MET A 19 -17.21 -39.75 27.53
C MET A 19 -16.08 -39.81 26.49
N MET A 20 -15.74 -41.00 25.99
CA MET A 20 -14.81 -41.16 24.87
C MET A 20 -15.36 -40.56 23.58
N ILE A 21 -16.64 -40.73 23.32
CA ILE A 21 -17.31 -40.12 22.15
C ILE A 21 -17.33 -38.59 22.31
N LEU A 22 -17.73 -38.06 23.46
CA LEU A 22 -17.75 -36.61 23.74
C LEU A 22 -16.35 -35.98 23.64
N SER A 23 -15.32 -36.65 24.15
CA SER A 23 -13.93 -36.20 24.03
C SER A 23 -13.40 -36.28 22.60
N LEU A 24 -13.78 -37.30 21.82
CA LEU A 24 -13.49 -37.38 20.40
C LEU A 24 -14.17 -36.23 19.62
N HIS A 25 -15.43 -35.89 19.94
CA HIS A 25 -16.11 -34.72 19.36
C HIS A 25 -15.41 -33.40 19.71
N SER A 26 -14.85 -33.24 20.91
CA SER A 26 -14.04 -32.06 21.26
C SER A 26 -12.66 -32.01 20.59
N LEU A 27 -12.11 -33.16 20.18
CA LEU A 27 -10.88 -33.22 19.36
C LEU A 27 -11.16 -32.91 17.88
N PHE A 28 -12.43 -32.99 17.47
CA PHE A 28 -12.97 -32.46 16.23
C PHE A 28 -13.62 -31.09 16.45
N GLU A 29 -13.02 -30.21 17.28
CA GLU A 29 -13.21 -28.77 17.05
C GLU A 29 -12.75 -28.53 15.61
N SER A 30 -13.72 -28.15 14.78
CA SER A 30 -13.56 -28.02 13.34
C SER A 30 -12.30 -27.22 13.04
N CYS A 31 -11.47 -27.73 12.13
CA CYS A 31 -10.72 -26.84 11.27
C CYS A 31 -11.78 -26.09 10.44
N ASP A 32 -12.43 -25.08 11.03
CA ASP A 32 -13.14 -24.06 10.30
C ASP A 32 -12.07 -23.47 9.39
N ALA A 33 -12.01 -23.95 8.15
CA ALA A 33 -11.13 -23.40 7.14
C ALA A 33 -11.43 -21.92 7.12
N ILE A 34 -10.49 -21.09 7.60
CA ILE A 34 -10.80 -19.68 7.81
C ILE A 34 -11.10 -19.10 6.43
N ILE A 35 -12.38 -18.80 6.21
CA ILE A 35 -12.84 -18.23 4.96
C ILE A 35 -12.39 -16.77 4.99
N CYS A 36 -11.60 -16.38 4.00
CA CYS A 36 -11.22 -15.00 3.77
C CYS A 36 -12.07 -14.48 2.60
N PRO A 37 -13.34 -14.13 2.84
CA PRO A 37 -14.14 -13.51 1.81
C PRO A 37 -13.49 -12.17 1.43
N PRO A 38 -13.49 -11.80 0.15
CA PRO A 38 -13.00 -10.50 -0.24
C PRO A 38 -13.78 -9.37 0.40
N SER A 39 -13.05 -8.31 0.77
CA SER A 39 -13.61 -7.07 1.27
C SER A 39 -13.76 -6.05 0.13
N SER A 40 -14.48 -4.96 0.34
CA SER A 40 -14.71 -3.94 -0.68
C SER A 40 -14.62 -2.52 -0.10
N CYS A 41 -14.04 -1.60 -0.86
CA CYS A 41 -14.00 -0.17 -0.54
C CYS A 41 -13.80 0.66 -1.81
N GLY A 42 -14.63 1.68 -2.02
CA GLY A 42 -14.49 2.61 -3.13
C GLY A 42 -14.56 1.93 -4.49
N ILE A 43 -13.52 2.17 -5.29
CA ILE A 43 -13.38 1.59 -6.63
C ILE A 43 -12.99 0.10 -6.61
N PHE A 44 -12.67 -0.47 -5.44
CA PHE A 44 -12.24 -1.85 -5.29
C PHE A 44 -13.36 -2.71 -4.69
N ALA A 45 -14.02 -3.49 -5.55
CA ALA A 45 -15.09 -4.41 -5.13
C ALA A 45 -14.58 -5.74 -4.53
N ASN A 46 -13.31 -6.08 -4.78
CA ASN A 46 -12.69 -7.32 -4.34
C ASN A 46 -11.26 -7.01 -3.89
N ILE A 47 -11.10 -6.76 -2.60
CA ILE A 47 -9.83 -6.64 -1.86
C ILE A 47 -9.59 -7.99 -1.21
N SER A 48 -8.52 -8.66 -1.61
CA SER A 48 -8.17 -10.00 -1.12
C SER A 48 -6.65 -10.16 -1.00
N TYR A 49 -6.23 -11.32 -0.47
CA TYR A 49 -4.81 -11.63 -0.25
C TYR A 49 -3.95 -11.30 -1.48
N PRO A 50 -2.80 -10.63 -1.32
CA PRO A 50 -2.16 -10.28 -0.04
C PRO A 50 -2.66 -8.99 0.60
N PHE A 51 -3.46 -8.18 -0.09
CA PHE A 51 -4.02 -6.94 0.44
C PHE A 51 -5.16 -7.23 1.42
N ARG A 52 -5.37 -6.34 2.38
CA ARG A 52 -6.49 -6.45 3.33
C ARG A 52 -6.95 -5.07 3.78
N LEU A 53 -8.20 -4.93 4.19
CA LEU A 53 -8.68 -3.74 4.87
C LEU A 53 -8.40 -3.82 6.39
N THR A 54 -8.22 -2.66 7.01
CA THR A 54 -8.30 -2.54 8.47
C THR A 54 -9.64 -3.07 8.95
N GLY A 55 -9.62 -4.13 9.76
CA GLY A 55 -10.82 -4.82 10.25
C GLY A 55 -11.02 -6.22 9.66
N ASP A 56 -10.35 -6.57 8.55
CA ASP A 56 -10.35 -7.94 8.04
C ASP A 56 -9.72 -8.88 9.10
N PRO A 57 -10.10 -10.18 9.15
CA PRO A 57 -9.48 -11.14 10.05
C PRO A 57 -7.94 -11.14 9.90
N LYS A 58 -7.20 -11.27 11.01
CA LYS A 58 -5.73 -11.10 11.03
C LYS A 58 -4.98 -12.06 10.10
N ASN A 59 -5.57 -13.21 9.83
CA ASN A 59 -5.02 -14.25 8.95
C ASN A 59 -5.48 -14.10 7.48
N CYS A 60 -6.27 -13.07 7.17
CA CYS A 60 -6.78 -12.77 5.83
C CYS A 60 -6.04 -11.57 5.25
N GLY A 61 -4.91 -11.85 4.60
CA GLY A 61 -4.01 -10.85 4.02
C GLY A 61 -2.73 -10.66 4.84
N ASP A 62 -1.80 -9.90 4.29
CA ASP A 62 -0.52 -9.60 4.90
C ASP A 62 -0.57 -8.22 5.57
N PRO A 63 -0.21 -8.10 6.86
CA PRO A 63 -0.24 -6.83 7.59
C PRO A 63 0.56 -5.68 6.95
N ARG A 64 1.56 -5.99 6.11
CA ARG A 64 2.35 -4.98 5.38
C ARG A 64 1.54 -4.29 4.27
N PHE A 65 0.45 -4.92 3.83
CA PHE A 65 -0.45 -4.45 2.79
C PHE A 65 -1.85 -4.14 3.36
N GLU A 66 -1.91 -3.76 4.65
CA GLU A 66 -3.15 -3.33 5.29
C GLU A 66 -3.55 -1.92 4.80
N LEU A 67 -4.76 -1.84 4.26
CA LEU A 67 -5.35 -0.66 3.64
C LEU A 67 -6.43 -0.08 4.55
N SER A 68 -6.54 1.23 4.59
CA SER A 68 -7.61 1.95 5.29
C SER A 68 -8.70 2.38 4.32
N CYS A 69 -9.95 2.32 4.75
CA CYS A 69 -11.11 2.75 3.99
C CYS A 69 -11.81 3.90 4.72
N GLU A 70 -11.71 5.11 4.20
CA GLU A 70 -12.33 6.30 4.79
C GLU A 70 -13.15 7.02 3.73
N ASN A 71 -14.41 7.34 4.01
CA ASN A 71 -15.31 8.02 3.07
C ASN A 71 -15.35 7.37 1.68
N ASN A 72 -15.35 6.04 1.62
CA ASN A 72 -15.32 5.25 0.39
C ASN A 72 -14.03 5.44 -0.46
N VAL A 73 -12.94 5.86 0.17
CA VAL A 73 -11.62 6.02 -0.45
C VAL A 73 -10.63 5.06 0.20
N THR A 74 -10.03 4.21 -0.62
CA THR A 74 -8.98 3.28 -0.20
C THR A 74 -7.63 3.99 -0.13
N SER A 75 -6.93 3.82 0.99
CA SER A 75 -5.63 4.43 1.23
C SER A 75 -4.71 3.50 1.99
N ILE A 76 -3.42 3.79 1.97
CA ILE A 76 -2.40 3.13 2.78
C ILE A 76 -1.54 4.18 3.45
N SER A 77 -1.18 3.94 4.70
CA SER A 77 -0.28 4.81 5.45
C SER A 77 1.12 4.19 5.48
N LEU A 78 2.08 4.82 4.82
CA LEU A 78 3.48 4.41 4.80
C LEU A 78 4.30 5.43 5.58
N HIS A 79 4.89 5.03 6.71
CA HIS A 79 5.67 5.92 7.59
C HIS A 79 4.93 7.20 7.98
N SER A 80 3.65 7.05 8.36
CA SER A 80 2.78 8.18 8.72
C SER A 80 2.41 9.11 7.56
N HIS A 81 2.75 8.76 6.32
CA HIS A 81 2.28 9.46 5.12
C HIS A 81 1.18 8.66 4.42
N LYS A 82 0.10 9.35 4.10
CA LYS A 82 -1.08 8.76 3.50
C LYS A 82 -0.96 8.78 1.98
N TYR A 83 -1.23 7.64 1.36
CA TYR A 83 -1.29 7.47 -0.08
C TYR A 83 -2.66 6.93 -0.47
N TYR A 84 -3.24 7.48 -1.53
CA TYR A 84 -4.45 6.94 -2.14
C TYR A 84 -4.09 5.79 -3.08
N VAL A 85 -4.81 4.68 -2.96
CA VAL A 85 -4.65 3.54 -3.86
C VAL A 85 -5.45 3.82 -5.13
N LYS A 86 -4.78 3.83 -6.29
CA LYS A 86 -5.41 4.07 -7.60
C LYS A 86 -5.62 2.80 -8.40
N ALA A 87 -4.79 1.79 -8.20
CA ALA A 87 -4.95 0.49 -8.84
C ALA A 87 -4.28 -0.61 -8.01
N ILE A 88 -4.79 -1.83 -8.12
CA ILE A 88 -4.21 -3.04 -7.55
C ILE A 88 -3.98 -4.03 -8.70
N ASN A 89 -2.78 -4.59 -8.77
CA ASN A 89 -2.44 -5.68 -9.68
C ASN A 89 -2.17 -6.92 -8.83
N TYR A 90 -3.10 -7.87 -8.87
CA TYR A 90 -3.03 -9.11 -8.11
C TYR A 90 -1.98 -10.08 -8.64
N ASP A 91 -1.77 -10.15 -9.96
CA ASP A 91 -0.80 -11.04 -10.60
C ASP A 91 0.62 -10.86 -10.03
N ASN A 92 0.99 -9.61 -9.76
CA ASN A 92 2.30 -9.24 -9.23
C ASN A 92 2.24 -8.78 -7.77
N SER A 93 1.06 -8.74 -7.15
CA SER A 93 0.85 -8.22 -5.79
C SER A 93 1.42 -6.80 -5.60
N ILE A 94 1.22 -5.93 -6.59
CA ILE A 94 1.66 -4.52 -6.56
C ILE A 94 0.46 -3.58 -6.62
N MET A 95 0.63 -2.37 -6.11
CA MET A 95 -0.40 -1.33 -6.15
C MET A 95 0.18 -0.01 -6.68
N ARG A 96 -0.67 0.76 -7.37
CA ARG A 96 -0.36 2.11 -7.80
C ARG A 96 -0.87 3.10 -6.76
N LEU A 97 0.03 3.93 -6.28
CA LEU A 97 -0.22 4.91 -5.23
C LEU A 97 -0.13 6.33 -5.78
N VAL A 98 -0.90 7.23 -5.19
CA VAL A 98 -0.78 8.69 -5.36
C VAL A 98 -0.66 9.30 -3.97
N ASP A 99 0.31 10.19 -3.80
CA ASP A 99 0.47 10.93 -2.54
C ASP A 99 -0.81 11.73 -2.23
N ALA A 100 -1.34 11.59 -1.01
CA ALA A 100 -2.58 12.24 -0.64
C ALA A 100 -2.49 13.78 -0.60
N SER A 101 -1.28 14.36 -0.61
CA SER A 101 -1.08 15.82 -0.71
C SER A 101 -1.22 16.37 -2.12
N ILE A 102 -1.24 15.51 -3.16
CA ILE A 102 -1.37 15.95 -4.55
C ILE A 102 -2.84 16.23 -4.87
N ASN A 103 -3.14 17.46 -5.30
CA ASN A 103 -4.44 17.82 -5.82
C ASN A 103 -4.51 17.50 -7.33
N ASN A 104 -5.52 16.75 -7.77
CA ASN A 104 -5.68 16.41 -9.19
C ASN A 104 -6.16 17.60 -10.03
N ASP A 105 -6.72 18.64 -9.40
CA ASP A 105 -7.21 19.83 -10.09
C ASP A 105 -6.10 20.87 -10.33
N ASP A 106 -4.91 20.65 -9.76
CA ASP A 106 -3.77 21.54 -9.86
C ASP A 106 -2.58 20.83 -10.50
N ILE A 107 -2.21 21.30 -11.69
CA ILE A 107 -1.08 20.80 -12.50
C ILE A 107 0.26 20.97 -11.75
N CYS A 108 0.29 21.83 -10.72
CA CYS A 108 1.48 22.23 -9.98
C CYS A 108 1.46 21.78 -8.52
N SER A 109 0.66 20.76 -8.22
CA SER A 109 0.67 20.11 -6.92
C SER A 109 1.87 19.18 -6.77
N PHE A 110 2.78 19.54 -5.87
CA PHE A 110 3.96 18.74 -5.53
C PHE A 110 3.75 18.00 -4.20
N PRO A 111 4.34 16.80 -4.02
CA PRO A 111 4.39 16.14 -2.73
C PRO A 111 5.01 17.04 -1.66
N THR A 112 4.41 17.10 -0.49
CA THR A 112 4.91 17.91 0.63
C THR A 112 6.10 17.28 1.35
N PHE A 113 6.41 16.01 1.04
CA PHE A 113 7.46 15.25 1.69
C PHE A 113 8.30 14.42 0.70
N SER A 114 9.57 14.20 1.05
CA SER A 114 10.51 13.44 0.22
C SER A 114 10.39 11.94 0.49
N THR A 115 10.12 11.17 -0.56
CA THR A 115 9.78 9.74 -0.48
C THR A 115 10.96 8.79 -0.75
N TYR A 116 12.17 9.35 -0.98
CA TYR A 116 13.37 8.58 -1.37
C TYR A 116 13.81 7.54 -0.32
N ALA A 117 13.53 7.76 0.97
CA ALA A 117 14.04 6.92 2.05
C ALA A 117 13.32 5.56 2.19
N TYR A 118 12.22 5.32 1.48
CA TYR A 118 11.27 4.24 1.81
C TYR A 118 11.14 3.15 0.76
N THR A 119 11.97 3.18 -0.28
CA THR A 119 12.03 2.19 -1.37
C THR A 119 12.41 0.78 -0.90
N HIS A 120 12.92 0.63 0.32
CA HIS A 120 13.31 -0.66 0.88
C HIS A 120 12.16 -1.52 1.42
N LEU A 121 10.98 -0.93 1.66
CA LEU A 121 9.88 -1.63 2.33
C LEU A 121 8.87 -2.28 1.38
N PHE A 122 8.90 -1.88 0.11
CA PHE A 122 8.13 -2.52 -0.95
C PHE A 122 9.05 -2.66 -2.16
N PRO A 123 9.14 -3.85 -2.80
CA PRO A 123 9.86 -4.01 -4.06
C PRO A 123 9.07 -3.35 -5.19
N ILE A 124 8.99 -2.01 -5.14
CA ILE A 124 8.40 -1.20 -6.18
C ILE A 124 9.55 -0.85 -7.09
N ASN A 125 9.58 -1.43 -8.31
CA ASN A 125 10.42 -0.85 -9.35
C ASN A 125 9.89 0.58 -9.57
N SER A 126 10.62 1.53 -9.02
CA SER A 126 10.23 2.92 -8.88
C SER A 126 11.42 3.79 -9.27
N LEU A 127 11.12 4.93 -9.86
CA LEU A 127 12.12 5.91 -10.27
C LEU A 127 11.92 7.18 -9.44
N PRO A 128 12.98 7.78 -8.90
CA PRO A 128 12.86 9.06 -8.23
C PRO A 128 12.62 10.17 -9.26
N ILE A 129 11.80 11.14 -8.90
CA ILE A 129 11.64 12.43 -9.56
C ILE A 129 12.26 13.45 -8.61
N ASN A 130 13.37 14.04 -9.04
CA ASN A 130 14.10 15.04 -8.27
C ASN A 130 13.57 16.41 -8.64
N LEU A 131 13.00 17.15 -7.68
CA LEU A 131 12.58 18.53 -7.83
C LEU A 131 13.73 19.45 -7.39
N ILE A 132 14.15 20.34 -8.28
CA ILE A 132 15.35 21.15 -8.12
C ILE A 132 15.00 22.62 -8.34
N SER A 133 15.49 23.51 -7.46
CA SER A 133 15.41 24.95 -7.66
C SER A 133 16.79 25.59 -7.80
N CYS A 134 16.91 26.56 -8.70
CA CYS A 134 18.15 27.24 -9.02
C CYS A 134 17.95 28.76 -8.99
N PRO A 135 18.91 29.55 -8.47
CA PRO A 135 18.83 31.01 -8.48
C PRO A 135 18.97 31.61 -9.89
N ASN A 136 19.63 30.90 -10.80
CA ASN A 136 19.86 31.31 -12.18
C ASN A 136 19.39 30.20 -13.14
N PRO A 137 19.02 30.54 -14.38
CA PRO A 137 18.57 29.55 -15.35
C PRO A 137 19.73 28.62 -15.73
N LEU A 138 19.46 27.32 -15.78
CA LEU A 138 20.42 26.33 -16.26
C LEU A 138 20.57 26.48 -17.78
N ARG A 139 21.78 26.82 -18.25
CA ARG A 139 22.08 26.87 -19.68
C ARG A 139 22.46 25.49 -20.20
N ASN A 140 21.84 25.06 -21.29
CA ASN A 140 22.23 23.89 -22.10
C ASN A 140 22.30 22.55 -21.35
N SER A 141 21.40 22.29 -20.39
CA SER A 141 21.35 20.97 -19.74
C SER A 141 20.21 20.13 -20.29
N SER A 142 20.55 19.02 -20.96
CA SER A 142 19.57 18.00 -21.37
C SER A 142 19.13 17.09 -20.22
N LEU A 143 19.74 17.22 -19.04
CA LEU A 143 19.48 16.37 -17.87
C LEU A 143 18.28 16.84 -17.04
N PHE A 144 17.89 18.11 -17.19
CA PHE A 144 16.86 18.75 -16.37
C PHE A 144 15.76 19.31 -17.27
N THR A 145 14.50 19.03 -16.92
CA THR A 145 13.33 19.59 -17.60
C THR A 145 12.86 20.84 -16.86
N ASP A 146 12.78 21.96 -17.57
CA ASP A 146 12.26 23.23 -17.04
C ASP A 146 10.75 23.16 -16.83
N ILE A 147 10.29 23.50 -15.61
CA ILE A 147 8.87 23.52 -15.24
C ILE A 147 8.40 24.91 -14.78
N ASN A 148 9.14 25.97 -15.11
CA ASN A 148 8.82 27.35 -14.73
C ASN A 148 7.55 27.87 -15.40
N THR A 149 7.25 27.44 -16.62
CA THR A 149 6.14 28.00 -17.42
C THR A 149 4.74 27.49 -17.05
N PRO A 150 4.54 26.25 -16.56
CA PRO A 150 3.23 25.82 -16.04
C PRO A 150 2.98 26.17 -14.56
N CYS A 151 4.03 26.34 -13.75
CA CYS A 151 3.91 26.33 -12.27
C CYS A 151 4.38 27.58 -11.54
N VAL A 152 4.60 28.69 -12.26
CA VAL A 152 4.94 29.98 -11.66
C VAL A 152 3.68 30.84 -11.55
N SER A 153 2.95 30.69 -10.45
CA SER A 153 1.89 31.61 -10.06
C SER A 153 2.45 32.73 -9.18
N ASN A 154 2.69 33.89 -9.80
CA ASN A 154 2.64 35.26 -9.28
C ASN A 154 2.97 35.52 -7.78
N SER A 155 3.89 34.79 -7.15
CA SER A 155 4.40 35.15 -5.83
C SER A 155 5.60 36.07 -5.97
N SER A 156 5.54 37.20 -5.28
CA SER A 156 6.49 38.31 -5.28
C SER A 156 7.89 37.97 -4.74
N HIS A 157 8.24 36.68 -4.65
CA HIS A 157 9.53 36.15 -4.18
C HIS A 157 10.23 35.19 -5.16
N HIS A 158 9.72 35.01 -6.39
CA HIS A 158 10.25 34.05 -7.38
C HIS A 158 11.52 34.54 -8.10
N HIS A 159 12.67 34.45 -7.45
CA HIS A 159 13.98 34.49 -8.15
C HIS A 159 14.58 33.08 -8.26
N ARG A 160 13.75 32.04 -8.44
CA ARG A 160 14.22 30.66 -8.52
C ARG A 160 13.53 29.91 -9.66
N TYR A 161 14.36 29.31 -10.51
CA TYR A 161 13.99 28.47 -11.62
C TYR A 161 13.81 27.03 -11.12
N ALA A 162 12.66 26.42 -11.41
CA ALA A 162 12.30 25.07 -11.03
C ALA A 162 12.55 24.07 -12.18
N TYR A 163 13.09 22.92 -11.82
CA TYR A 163 13.46 21.85 -12.73
C TYR A 163 13.10 20.48 -12.17
N ILE A 164 12.81 19.54 -13.06
CA ILE A 164 12.64 18.12 -12.70
C ILE A 164 13.70 17.24 -13.38
N ARG A 165 14.14 16.20 -12.68
CA ARG A 165 14.96 15.12 -13.24
C ARG A 165 14.40 13.77 -12.79
N VAL A 166 14.02 12.93 -13.75
CA VAL A 166 13.58 11.56 -13.50
C VAL A 166 14.79 10.62 -13.43
N GLY A 167 14.75 9.66 -12.52
CA GLY A 167 15.78 8.65 -12.31
C GLY A 167 16.81 9.01 -11.24
N ASN A 168 17.70 8.06 -10.95
CA ASN A 168 18.76 8.20 -9.94
C ASN A 168 19.77 9.25 -10.36
N MET A 169 20.08 10.21 -9.47
CA MET A 169 21.01 11.32 -9.71
C MET A 169 22.23 11.20 -8.80
N LYS A 170 23.43 11.36 -9.36
CA LYS A 170 24.65 11.47 -8.54
C LYS A 170 24.78 12.87 -7.98
N ALA A 171 25.38 13.01 -6.80
CA ALA A 171 25.69 14.33 -6.23
C ALA A 171 26.54 15.19 -7.17
N SER A 172 27.42 14.57 -7.97
CA SER A 172 28.24 15.25 -8.98
C SER A 172 27.45 15.81 -10.17
N GLU A 173 26.24 15.31 -10.41
CA GLU A 173 25.34 15.79 -11.47
C GLU A 173 24.52 17.01 -11.02
N MET A 174 24.53 17.32 -9.72
CA MET A 174 23.82 18.47 -9.16
C MET A 174 24.51 19.79 -9.56
N PRO A 175 23.80 20.75 -10.16
CA PRO A 175 24.41 22.03 -10.48
C PRO A 175 24.77 22.81 -9.21
N TYR A 176 25.96 23.42 -9.20
CA TYR A 176 26.61 23.97 -8.00
C TYR A 176 25.80 25.02 -7.24
N THR A 177 24.97 25.80 -7.94
CA THR A 177 24.14 26.86 -7.35
C THR A 177 22.73 26.42 -7.02
N CYS A 178 22.35 25.18 -7.33
CA CYS A 178 20.99 24.70 -7.21
C CYS A 178 20.76 23.91 -5.92
N ARG A 179 19.50 23.82 -5.50
CA ARG A 179 19.05 23.07 -4.34
C ARG A 179 18.12 21.95 -4.78
N LEU A 180 18.29 20.77 -4.18
CA LEU A 180 17.32 19.69 -4.27
C LEU A 180 16.21 20.00 -3.25
N ASP A 181 15.01 20.27 -3.73
CA ASP A 181 13.88 20.65 -2.90
C ASP A 181 13.15 19.43 -2.35
N SER A 182 12.90 18.43 -3.21
CA SER A 182 12.26 17.18 -2.82
C SER A 182 12.56 16.05 -3.80
N ILE A 183 12.32 14.82 -3.36
CA ILE A 183 12.33 13.63 -4.21
C ILE A 183 10.97 12.95 -4.09
N ALA A 184 10.27 12.80 -5.21
CA ALA A 184 9.06 11.98 -5.30
C ALA A 184 9.40 10.64 -5.94
N MET A 185 8.65 9.58 -5.64
CA MET A 185 8.78 8.30 -6.35
C MET A 185 7.66 8.15 -7.36
N THR A 186 8.00 7.69 -8.57
CA THR A 186 7.04 7.28 -9.59
C THR A 186 7.22 5.82 -9.98
N SER A 187 6.17 5.18 -10.47
CA SER A 187 6.23 3.80 -10.96
C SER A 187 7.18 3.69 -12.16
N SER A 188 8.09 2.71 -12.15
CA SER A 188 8.88 2.41 -13.35
C SER A 188 8.12 1.42 -14.22
N ASN A 189 7.76 1.80 -15.46
CA ASN A 189 7.30 0.92 -16.55
C ASN A 189 6.46 -0.32 -16.16
N TYR A 190 5.44 -0.13 -15.32
CA TYR A 190 4.40 -1.15 -15.13
C TYR A 190 3.15 -0.78 -15.91
N ASN A 191 2.65 -1.73 -16.70
CA ASN A 191 1.34 -1.63 -17.33
C ASN A 191 0.26 -1.82 -16.27
N PHE A 192 -0.06 -0.76 -15.54
CA PHE A 192 -1.34 -0.69 -14.85
C PHE A 192 -2.41 -0.44 -15.91
N LYS A 193 -3.47 -1.27 -15.93
CA LYS A 193 -4.67 -0.91 -16.69
C LYS A 193 -5.27 0.30 -15.99
N ASP A 194 -5.18 1.47 -16.61
CA ASP A 194 -5.87 2.66 -16.09
C ASP A 194 -7.37 2.35 -16.00
N LEU A 195 -7.98 2.57 -14.83
CA LEU A 195 -9.42 2.38 -14.61
C LEU A 195 -10.29 3.32 -15.45
N ASN A 196 -9.70 4.26 -16.21
CA ASN A 196 -10.40 5.16 -17.12
C ASN A 196 -10.73 4.52 -18.48
N ASN A 197 -10.52 3.21 -18.65
CA ASN A 197 -10.99 2.42 -19.79
C ASN A 197 -11.98 1.32 -19.32
N VAL A 198 -12.95 1.71 -18.51
CA VAL A 198 -14.25 1.03 -18.35
C VAL A 198 -15.34 1.99 -18.79
#